data_AF-A0A345E8K1-F1
#
_entry.id   AF-A0A345E8K1-F1
#
_cell.length_a   1.000
_cell.length_b   1.000
_cell.length_c   1.000
_cell.angle_alpha   90.00
_cell.angle_beta   90.00
_cell.angle_gamma   90.00
#
_symmetry.space_group_name_H-M   'P 1'
#
loop_
_entity.id
_entity.type
_entity.pdbx_description
1 polymer ?
#
loop_
_entity_poly.entity_id
_entity_poly.type
_entity_poly.pdbx_seq_one_letter_code
_entity_poly.pdbx_strand_id
1 'polypeptide(L)' 'MSRNVVRRERVRAGVVECPLCGRQIATPTEHLLVHSSVASVTAGNADAIECPACTGVTFIVDAGTPE' A
#
# COMPACT_ATOMS: atom_id res chain seq x y z
N MET A 1 -17.75 -1.81 -6.58
CA MET A 1 -16.90 -0.72 -6.05
C MET A 1 -15.56 -1.31 -5.69
N SER A 2 -14.50 -0.95 -6.40
CA SER A 2 -13.12 -1.31 -6.01
C SER A 2 -12.83 -0.66 -4.66
N ARG A 3 -12.55 -1.46 -3.63
CA ARG A 3 -12.12 -0.95 -2.32
C ARG A 3 -10.73 -0.33 -2.51
N ASN A 4 -10.50 0.89 -2.01
CA ASN A 4 -9.20 1.56 -2.07
C ASN A 4 -8.24 0.98 -1.01
N VAL A 5 -8.00 -0.32 -1.10
CA VAL A 5 -7.18 -1.08 -0.16
C VAL A 5 -6.31 -2.09 -0.89
N VAL A 6 -5.12 -2.31 -0.37
CA VAL A 6 -4.19 -3.35 -0.80
C VAL A 6 -3.85 -4.21 0.41
N ARG A 7 -3.70 -5.52 0.20
CA ARG A 7 -3.37 -6.41 1.32
C ARG A 7 -1.88 -6.40 1.62
N ARG A 8 -1.50 -6.43 2.90
CA ARG A 8 -0.11 -6.33 3.35
C ARG A 8 0.80 -7.42 2.75
N GLU A 9 0.29 -8.62 2.52
CA GLU A 9 1.06 -9.69 1.86
C GLU A 9 1.47 -9.34 0.43
N ARG A 10 0.64 -8.58 -0.31
CA ARG A 10 0.96 -8.13 -1.67
C ARG A 10 2.09 -7.09 -1.66
N VAL A 11 2.08 -6.23 -0.65
CA VAL A 11 3.14 -5.25 -0.40
C VAL A 11 4.46 -5.95 -0.06
N ARG A 12 4.43 -6.93 0.84
CA ARG A 12 5.61 -7.74 1.20
C ARG A 12 6.16 -8.54 0.02
N ALA A 13 5.28 -9.02 -0.86
CA ALA A 13 5.67 -9.70 -2.09
C ALA A 13 6.21 -8.75 -3.18
N GLY A 14 6.06 -7.43 -3.01
CA GLY A 14 6.44 -6.43 -4.02
C GLY A 14 5.51 -6.39 -5.23
N VAL A 15 4.35 -7.05 -5.18
CA VAL A 15 3.40 -7.16 -6.31
C VAL A 15 2.13 -6.38 -5.98
N VAL A 16 2.19 -5.06 -6.17
CA VAL A 16 1.08 -4.14 -5.86
C VAL A 16 0.52 -3.53 -7.14
N GLU A 17 -0.74 -3.82 -7.43
CA GLU A 17 -1.52 -3.10 -8.44
C GLU A 17 -2.31 -1.98 -7.75
N CYS A 18 -2.26 -0.77 -8.29
CA CYS A 18 -3.00 0.36 -7.75
C CYS A 18 -4.51 0.18 -8.01
N PRO A 19 -5.37 0.13 -6.97
CA PRO A 19 -6.80 -0.06 -7.15
C PRO A 19 -7.51 1.16 -7.76
N LEU A 20 -6.83 2.30 -7.84
CA LEU A 20 -7.37 3.56 -8.38
C LEU A 20 -7.17 3.69 -9.90
N CYS A 21 -6.01 3.27 -10.41
CA CYS A 21 -5.67 3.42 -11.84
C CYS A 21 -5.32 2.11 -12.55
N GLY A 22 -5.31 0.98 -11.84
CA GLY A 22 -5.01 -0.36 -12.39
C GLY A 22 -3.54 -0.57 -12.79
N ARG A 23 -2.64 0.36 -12.47
CA ARG A 23 -1.21 0.22 -12.82
C ARG A 23 -0.44 -0.52 -11.74
N GLN A 24 0.49 -1.36 -12.17
CA GLN A 24 1.48 -2.00 -11.30
C GLN A 24 2.43 -0.94 -10.72
N ILE A 25 2.69 -1.02 -9.42
CA ILE A 25 3.72 -0.25 -8.72
C ILE A 25 4.98 -1.13 -8.66
N ALA A 26 6.04 -0.73 -9.37
CA ALA A 26 7.26 -1.53 -9.51
C ALA A 26 8.10 -1.59 -8.22
N THR A 27 8.16 -0.49 -7.45
CA THR A 27 8.92 -0.37 -6.20
C THR A 27 8.01 0.06 -5.04
N PRO A 28 7.01 -0.75 -4.64
CA PRO A 28 6.01 -0.34 -3.66
C PRO A 28 6.60 -0.01 -2.29
N THR A 29 7.77 -0.56 -1.94
CA THR A 29 8.48 -0.26 -0.69
C THR A 29 9.04 1.16 -0.61
N GLU A 30 9.29 1.81 -1.75
CA GLU A 30 9.78 3.20 -1.81
C GLU A 30 8.66 4.23 -1.64
N HIS A 31 7.40 3.78 -1.78
CA HIS A 31 6.22 4.63 -1.72
C HIS A 31 5.34 4.33 -0.50
N LEU A 32 5.92 3.72 0.53
CA LEU A 32 5.23 3.41 1.77
C LEU A 32 5.00 4.67 2.58
N LEU A 33 3.80 4.78 3.13
CA LEU A 33 3.39 5.84 4.03
C LEU A 33 3.04 5.24 5.38
N VAL A 34 3.37 5.97 6.43
CA VAL A 34 3.02 5.68 7.82
C VAL A 34 2.46 6.96 8.43
N HIS A 35 1.37 6.84 9.16
CA HIS A 35 0.76 7.98 9.85
C HIS A 35 1.58 8.41 11.07
N SER A 36 2.24 7.46 11.73
CA SER A 36 3.03 7.70 12.94
C SER A 36 4.51 8.01 12.64
N SER A 37 5.14 8.82 13.48
CA SER A 37 6.59 9.07 13.40
C SER A 37 7.38 7.82 13.79
N VAL A 38 8.02 7.18 12.81
CA VAL A 38 8.89 6.01 13.00
C VAL A 38 10.28 6.26 12.42
N ALA A 39 11.31 5.61 12.96
CA ALA A 39 12.67 5.75 12.45
C ALA A 39 12.87 5.14 11.05
N SER A 40 12.04 4.18 10.65
CA SER A 40 12.11 3.54 9.33
C SER A 40 10.74 2.98 8.93
N VAL A 41 10.38 3.17 7.66
CA VAL A 41 9.12 2.66 7.08
C VAL A 41 9.40 1.35 6.36
N THR A 42 8.57 0.35 6.63
CA THR A 42 8.67 -1.01 6.11
C THR A 42 7.28 -1.53 5.75
N ALA A 43 7.21 -2.59 4.96
CA ALA A 43 5.92 -3.22 4.65
C ALA A 43 5.18 -3.77 5.90
N GLY A 44 5.87 -3.89 7.04
CA GLY A 44 5.27 -4.35 8.30
C GLY A 44 4.57 -3.25 9.10
N ASN A 45 4.99 -1.99 8.99
CA ASN A 45 4.47 -0.86 9.75
C ASN A 45 3.81 0.22 8.88
N ALA A 46 3.87 0.10 7.55
CA ALA A 46 3.21 1.01 6.65
C ALA A 46 1.67 0.88 6.76
N ASP A 47 1.01 2.04 6.72
CA ASP A 47 -0.44 2.22 6.76
C ASP A 47 -1.01 2.39 5.35
N ALA A 48 -0.23 2.94 4.42
CA ALA A 48 -0.66 3.22 3.06
C ALA A 48 0.49 3.15 2.04
N ILE A 49 0.14 3.20 0.76
CA ILE A 49 1.07 3.31 -0.37
C ILE A 49 0.60 4.45 -1.26
N GLU A 50 1.51 5.33 -1.65
CA GLU A 50 1.27 6.32 -2.70
C GLU A 50 1.58 5.72 -4.08
N CYS A 51 0.68 5.87 -5.04
CA CYS A 51 0.94 5.44 -6.41
C CYS A 51 1.73 6.53 -7.16
N PRO A 52 2.95 6.26 -7.68
CA PRO A 52 3.72 7.25 -8.43
C PRO A 52 3.09 7.63 -9.78
N ALA A 53 2.16 6.83 -10.30
CA ALA A 53 1.54 7.07 -11.61
C ALA A 53 0.30 7.97 -11.57
N CYS A 54 -0.52 7.87 -10.51
CA CYS A 54 -1.74 8.66 -10.37
C CYS A 54 -1.77 9.51 -9.09
N THR A 55 -0.68 9.52 -8.33
CA THR A 55 -0.51 10.20 -7.03
C THR A 55 -1.61 9.86 -6.00
N GLY A 56 -2.33 8.76 -6.22
CA GLY A 56 -3.40 8.32 -5.36
C GLY A 56 -2.86 7.50 -4.19
N VAL A 57 -3.44 7.70 -3.01
CA VAL A 57 -3.07 6.95 -1.80
C VAL A 57 -4.04 5.78 -1.62
N THR A 58 -3.49 4.60 -1.36
CA THR A 58 -4.26 3.37 -1.06
C THR A 58 -3.85 2.78 0.28
N PHE A 59 -4.82 2.27 1.05
CA PHE A 59 -4.57 1.81 2.42
C PHE A 59 -4.12 0.35 2.46
N ILE A 60 -3.16 0.05 3.35
CA ILE A 60 -2.68 -1.31 3.57
C ILE A 60 -3.51 -1.96 4.66
N VAL A 61 -4.09 -3.12 4.37
CA VAL A 61 -4.87 -3.92 5.34
C VAL A 61 -4.25 -5.28 5.55
N ASP A 62 -4.36 -5.82 6.76
CA ASP A 62 -4.05 -7.22 7.03
C ASP A 62 -5.20 -8.12 6.58
N ALA A 63 -4.87 -9.34 6.17
CA ALA A 63 -5.86 -10.40 5.99
C ALA A 63 -6.40 -10.80 7.37
N GLY A 64 -7.41 -10.08 7.87
CA GLY A 64 -7.96 -10.35 9.19
C GLY A 64 -8.82 -9.25 9.80
N THR A 65 -8.93 -8.06 9.20
CA THR A 65 -9.91 -7.06 9.64
C THR A 65 -11.29 -7.47 9.10
N PRO A 66 -12.22 -7.99 9.93
CA PRO A 66 -13.62 -8.08 9.52
C PRO A 66 -14.13 -6.65 9.27
N GLU A 67 -14.99 -6.53 8.25
CA GLU A 67 -15.73 -5.29 7.92
C GLU A 67 -16.55 -4.76 9.09
#